data_AF-A0A956ZFY9-F1
#
_entry.id   AF-A0A956ZFY9-F1
#
_cell.length_a   1.000
_cell.length_b   1.000
_cell.length_c   1.000
_cell.angle_alpha   90.00
_cell.angle_beta   90.00
_cell.angle_gamma   90.00
#
_symmetry.space_group_name_H-M   'P 1'
#
loop_
_entity.id
_entity.type
_entity.pdbx_description
1 polymer ?
#
loop_
_entity_poly.entity_id
_entity_poly.type
_entity_poly.pdbx_seq_one_letter_code
_entity_poly.pdbx_strand_id
1 'polypeptide(L)'
;MITLSAVAALSAVAAFFLIDYSEKPKPRFFPEKLEFRVELHEDEAVRNVQYYPDGLTPMHAIADHKDGKLSEYWYYDNGKVREAKTLSAPDEETAKRHLLREAHVATDGVTYQSDVEFFDDGTKWKETVLVSEDRTERRVFYPLSGALQSDQKLSKMRVGWVKTEEKIFSEAGLLTSLFTLLEDGSRVTKAFDETGKVTSIVTWDQYSSRYKEDWLYPDG
;
A
#
# COMPACT_ATOMS: atom_id res chain seq x y z
N MET A 1 103.45 4.58 4.26
CA MET A 1 103.93 4.89 2.91
C MET A 1 103.53 3.72 2.03
N ILE A 2 102.57 3.91 1.10
CA ILE A 2 102.28 3.09 -0.11
C ILE A 2 101.85 1.63 0.16
N THR A 3 100.82 1.00 -0.40
CA THR A 3 99.62 1.29 -1.22
C THR A 3 98.84 -0.02 -1.36
N LEU A 4 97.52 0.11 -1.58
CA LEU A 4 96.63 -0.69 -2.45
C LEU A 4 96.30 -2.19 -2.19
N SER A 5 95.00 -2.38 -1.97
CA SER A 5 94.04 -3.22 -2.73
C SER A 5 94.18 -4.74 -2.74
N ALA A 6 93.16 -5.42 -2.20
CA ALA A 6 92.39 -6.40 -2.97
C ALA A 6 91.03 -6.71 -2.31
N VAL A 7 90.04 -6.86 -3.17
CA VAL A 7 88.62 -7.16 -2.96
C VAL A 7 88.43 -8.60 -2.49
N ALA A 8 87.52 -8.85 -1.53
CA ALA A 8 86.71 -10.07 -1.49
C ALA A 8 85.47 -9.89 -0.61
N ALA A 9 84.34 -10.31 -1.16
CA ALA A 9 82.98 -10.11 -0.69
C ALA A 9 82.50 -11.24 0.24
N LEU A 10 81.23 -11.13 0.64
CA LEU A 10 80.39 -12.08 1.40
C LEU A 10 80.70 -12.15 2.90
N SER A 11 79.76 -12.05 3.83
CA SER A 11 78.35 -12.47 3.78
C SER A 11 77.56 -11.78 4.90
N ALA A 12 76.71 -10.81 4.53
CA ALA A 12 75.54 -10.48 5.35
C ALA A 12 74.46 -11.49 5.00
N VAL A 13 74.32 -12.55 5.80
CA VAL A 13 73.10 -13.37 5.80
C VAL A 13 72.00 -12.50 6.39
N ALA A 14 71.41 -11.67 5.54
CA ALA A 14 70.14 -11.05 5.81
C ALA A 14 69.15 -12.19 6.04
N ALA A 15 68.56 -12.22 7.23
CA ALA A 15 67.37 -13.00 7.50
C ALA A 15 66.29 -12.55 6.51
N PHE A 16 66.14 -13.31 5.43
CA PHE A 16 64.95 -13.26 4.62
C PHE A 16 63.81 -13.70 5.54
N PHE A 17 63.06 -12.72 6.04
CA PHE A 17 61.64 -12.91 6.26
C PHE A 17 61.07 -13.37 4.92
N LEU A 18 60.94 -14.68 4.76
CA LEU A 18 59.97 -15.26 3.85
C LEU A 18 58.60 -14.86 4.38
N ILE A 19 58.18 -13.63 4.08
CA ILE A 19 56.76 -13.35 3.96
C ILE A 19 56.34 -14.15 2.75
N ASP A 20 55.71 -15.28 3.02
CA ASP A 20 55.13 -16.16 2.03
C ASP A 20 54.05 -15.38 1.28
N TYR A 21 54.45 -14.72 0.20
CA TYR A 21 53.56 -14.01 -0.73
C TYR A 21 52.82 -15.00 -1.65
N SER A 22 52.52 -16.22 -1.16
CA SER A 22 51.81 -17.25 -1.91
C SER A 22 50.32 -17.33 -1.58
N GLU A 23 49.79 -16.52 -0.66
CA GLU A 23 48.35 -16.34 -0.59
C GLU A 23 47.92 -15.48 -1.78
N LYS A 24 47.74 -16.15 -2.92
CA LYS A 24 46.91 -15.61 -4.01
C LYS A 24 45.67 -15.05 -3.33
N PRO A 25 45.30 -13.77 -3.55
CA PRO A 25 44.08 -13.24 -2.97
C PRO A 25 42.98 -14.22 -3.29
N LYS A 26 42.32 -14.77 -2.25
CA LYS A 26 41.18 -15.66 -2.45
C LYS A 26 40.30 -14.96 -3.48
N PRO A 27 39.96 -15.61 -4.60
CA PRO A 27 39.09 -14.98 -5.58
C PRO A 27 37.89 -14.46 -4.80
N ARG A 28 37.65 -13.16 -4.87
CA ARG A 28 36.39 -12.60 -4.39
C ARG A 28 35.35 -13.29 -5.24
N PHE A 29 34.74 -14.34 -4.70
CA PHE A 29 33.57 -14.96 -5.29
C PHE A 29 32.54 -13.85 -5.34
N PHE A 30 32.35 -13.24 -6.50
CA PHE A 30 31.08 -12.60 -6.77
C PHE A 30 30.05 -13.72 -6.61
N PRO A 31 29.07 -13.56 -5.70
CA PRO A 31 28.05 -14.58 -5.56
C PRO A 31 27.39 -14.77 -6.93
N GLU A 32 27.35 -16.00 -7.43
CA GLU A 32 26.76 -16.33 -8.75
C GLU A 32 25.27 -15.93 -8.82
N LYS A 33 24.66 -15.69 -7.67
CA LYS A 33 23.35 -15.07 -7.50
C LYS A 33 23.44 -14.04 -6.38
N LEU A 34 23.16 -12.79 -6.71
CA LEU A 34 22.72 -11.82 -5.69
C LEU A 34 21.39 -12.37 -5.12
N GLU A 35 21.25 -12.43 -3.80
CA GLU A 35 20.02 -12.92 -3.13
C GLU A 35 18.78 -12.04 -3.38
N PHE A 36 18.94 -10.90 -4.07
CA PHE A 36 17.85 -9.98 -4.37
C PHE A 36 17.13 -10.40 -5.65
N ARG A 37 16.25 -11.40 -5.53
CA ARG A 37 15.19 -11.61 -6.52
C ARG A 37 14.08 -10.63 -6.21
N VAL A 38 14.00 -9.56 -6.98
CA VAL A 38 12.75 -8.81 -7.09
C VAL A 38 11.79 -9.70 -7.87
N GLU A 39 10.89 -10.36 -7.15
CA GLU A 39 9.83 -11.12 -7.78
C GLU A 39 8.84 -10.12 -8.39
N LEU A 40 8.68 -10.22 -9.71
CA LEU A 40 7.64 -9.52 -10.43
C LEU A 40 6.29 -10.12 -10.06
N HIS A 41 5.30 -9.26 -9.87
CA HIS A 41 3.92 -9.71 -9.77
C HIS A 41 3.47 -10.27 -11.13
N GLU A 42 2.45 -11.15 -11.15
CA GLU A 42 2.04 -11.88 -12.37
C GLU A 42 1.62 -10.94 -13.51
N ASP A 43 1.11 -9.75 -13.20
CA ASP A 43 0.67 -8.72 -14.14
C ASP A 43 1.78 -7.72 -14.50
N GLU A 44 2.94 -7.78 -13.85
CA GLU A 44 4.08 -6.90 -14.14
C GLU A 44 4.89 -7.44 -15.33
N ALA A 45 5.26 -6.52 -16.22
CA ALA A 45 6.18 -6.78 -17.31
C ALA A 45 7.63 -6.50 -16.88
N VAL A 46 7.85 -5.42 -16.14
CA VAL A 46 9.17 -5.01 -15.63
C VAL A 46 9.01 -4.17 -14.37
N ARG A 47 9.99 -4.25 -13.46
CA ARG A 47 10.09 -3.39 -12.29
C ARG A 47 11.51 -2.83 -12.15
N ASN A 48 11.62 -1.52 -12.04
CA ASN A 48 12.86 -0.80 -11.77
C ASN A 48 12.88 -0.40 -10.30
N VAL A 49 13.92 -0.77 -9.55
CA VAL A 49 14.02 -0.53 -8.11
C VAL A 49 15.27 0.31 -7.80
N GLN A 50 15.06 1.41 -7.08
CA GLN A 50 16.10 2.22 -6.45
C GLN A 50 16.23 1.81 -4.99
N TYR A 51 17.47 1.68 -4.51
CA TYR A 51 17.78 1.23 -3.16
C TYR A 51 18.37 2.36 -2.31
N TYR A 52 18.23 2.25 -0.99
CA TYR A 52 18.98 3.05 -0.02
C TYR A 52 20.50 2.77 -0.10
N PRO A 53 21.37 3.56 0.57
CA PRO A 53 22.82 3.35 0.55
C PRO A 53 23.30 1.99 1.04
N ASP A 54 22.46 1.25 1.76
CA ASP A 54 22.74 -0.14 2.14
C ASP A 54 22.77 -1.10 0.94
N GLY A 55 22.19 -0.70 -0.20
CA GLY A 55 22.05 -1.53 -1.41
C GLY A 55 21.06 -2.68 -1.26
N LEU A 56 20.27 -2.70 -0.18
CA LEU A 56 19.38 -3.80 0.20
C LEU A 56 17.93 -3.34 0.29
N THR A 57 17.70 -2.21 0.94
CA THR A 57 16.36 -1.73 1.25
C THR A 57 15.81 -0.95 0.05
N PRO A 58 14.66 -1.34 -0.52
CA PRO A 58 14.01 -0.54 -1.56
C PRO A 58 13.71 0.86 -1.02
N MET A 59 13.93 1.87 -1.84
CA MET A 59 13.57 3.26 -1.57
C MET A 59 12.41 3.70 -2.45
N HIS A 60 12.48 3.36 -3.73
CA HIS A 60 11.48 3.68 -4.74
C HIS A 60 11.45 2.59 -5.81
N ALA A 61 10.27 2.17 -6.26
CA ALA A 61 10.13 1.23 -7.36
C ALA A 61 9.08 1.71 -8.36
N ILE A 62 9.33 1.47 -9.64
CA ILE A 62 8.39 1.72 -10.73
C ILE A 62 8.15 0.39 -11.43
N ALA A 63 6.88 -0.01 -11.55
CA ALA A 63 6.45 -1.23 -12.22
C ALA A 63 5.60 -0.89 -13.45
N ASP A 64 6.00 -1.39 -14.62
CA ASP A 64 5.19 -1.35 -15.83
C ASP A 64 4.39 -2.66 -15.92
N HIS A 65 3.07 -2.53 -16.04
CA HIS A 65 2.16 -3.67 -16.12
C HIS A 65 1.92 -4.08 -17.58
N LYS A 66 1.55 -5.35 -17.77
CA LYS A 66 1.25 -5.93 -19.09
C LYS A 66 0.04 -5.27 -19.77
N ASP A 67 -0.88 -4.69 -18.99
CA ASP A 67 -2.03 -3.93 -19.47
C ASP A 67 -1.70 -2.45 -19.78
N GLY A 68 -0.42 -2.06 -19.68
CA GLY A 68 0.05 -0.71 -19.95
C GLY A 68 -0.05 0.25 -18.76
N LYS A 69 -0.63 -0.17 -17.62
CA LYS A 69 -0.62 0.63 -16.38
C LYS A 69 0.79 0.76 -15.82
N LEU A 70 0.96 1.74 -14.95
CA LEU A 70 2.21 2.01 -14.26
C LEU A 70 1.93 2.16 -12.76
N SER A 71 2.66 1.42 -11.93
CA SER A 71 2.60 1.58 -10.48
C SER A 71 3.94 2.10 -9.93
N GLU A 72 3.87 3.09 -9.05
CA GLU A 72 5.01 3.64 -8.32
C GLU A 72 4.86 3.32 -6.83
N TYR A 73 5.96 2.91 -6.19
CA TYR A 73 6.00 2.52 -4.79
C TYR A 73 7.15 3.24 -4.09
N TRP A 74 6.88 3.94 -3.00
CA TRP A 74 7.89 4.49 -2.11
C TRP A 74 7.92 3.71 -0.81
N TYR A 75 9.12 3.54 -0.25
CA TYR A 75 9.35 2.68 0.89
C TYR A 75 10.02 3.46 2.04
N TYR A 76 9.69 3.06 3.26
CA TYR A 76 10.45 3.42 4.45
C TYR A 76 11.83 2.76 4.44
N ASP A 77 12.74 3.25 5.29
CA ASP A 77 14.08 2.68 5.52
C ASP A 77 14.06 1.27 6.15
N ASN A 78 12.89 0.81 6.61
CA ASN A 78 12.65 -0.55 7.06
C ASN A 78 12.11 -1.48 5.95
N GLY A 79 12.04 -1.00 4.71
CA GLY A 79 11.61 -1.75 3.52
C GLY A 79 10.09 -1.90 3.36
N LYS A 80 9.28 -1.32 4.26
CA LYS A 80 7.82 -1.33 4.14
C LYS A 80 7.34 -0.24 3.20
N VAL A 81 6.26 -0.51 2.46
CA VAL A 81 5.62 0.48 1.59
C VAL A 81 5.12 1.64 2.45
N ARG A 82 5.46 2.85 2.02
CA ARG A 82 5.00 4.13 2.56
C ARG A 82 3.91 4.74 1.68
N GLU A 83 4.10 4.67 0.37
CA GLU A 83 3.20 5.28 -0.60
C GLU A 83 3.12 4.39 -1.83
N ALA A 84 1.94 4.27 -2.43
CA ALA A 84 1.73 3.58 -3.68
C ALA A 84 0.82 4.40 -4.59
N LYS A 85 1.21 4.55 -5.86
CA LYS A 85 0.41 5.20 -6.89
C LYS A 85 0.23 4.25 -8.06
N THR A 86 -0.97 4.20 -8.63
CA THR A 86 -1.24 3.46 -9.86
C THR A 86 -1.82 4.43 -10.89
N LEU A 87 -1.23 4.44 -12.07
CA LEU A 87 -1.62 5.25 -13.22
C LEU A 87 -2.22 4.35 -14.30
N SER A 88 -3.20 4.88 -15.03
CA SER A 88 -3.80 4.23 -16.19
C SER A 88 -2.77 3.97 -17.29
N ALA A 89 -3.14 3.13 -18.25
CA ALA A 89 -2.47 3.12 -19.56
C ALA A 89 -2.51 4.55 -20.16
N PRO A 90 -1.51 4.92 -20.98
CA PRO A 90 -1.52 6.21 -21.65
C PRO A 90 -2.72 6.29 -22.59
N ASP A 91 -3.48 7.38 -22.49
CA ASP A 91 -4.56 7.71 -23.41
C ASP A 91 -4.05 7.79 -24.85
N GLU A 92 -4.77 7.17 -25.80
CA GLU A 92 -4.29 7.02 -27.18
C GLU A 92 -4.14 8.37 -27.91
N GLU A 93 -5.00 9.34 -27.60
CA GLU A 93 -5.02 10.65 -28.28
C GLU A 93 -4.03 11.64 -27.65
N THR A 94 -3.93 11.64 -26.32
CA THR A 94 -3.17 12.65 -25.58
C THR A 94 -1.86 12.15 -25.00
N ALA A 95 -1.62 10.84 -24.99
CA ALA A 95 -0.52 10.16 -24.32
C ALA A 95 -0.42 10.45 -22.81
N LYS A 96 -1.48 11.00 -22.20
CA LYS A 96 -1.52 11.28 -20.76
C LYS A 96 -1.97 10.05 -19.99
N ARG A 97 -1.53 9.94 -18.74
CA ARG A 97 -2.02 8.92 -17.80
C ARG A 97 -2.89 9.58 -16.74
N HIS A 98 -3.93 8.88 -16.31
CA HIS A 98 -4.79 9.28 -15.21
C HIS A 98 -4.38 8.54 -13.94
N LEU A 99 -4.49 9.21 -12.79
CA LEU A 99 -4.30 8.55 -11.50
C LEU A 99 -5.50 7.64 -11.22
N LEU A 100 -5.26 6.35 -11.01
CA LEU A 100 -6.28 5.36 -10.68
C LEU A 100 -6.32 5.05 -9.19
N ARG A 101 -5.17 5.14 -8.50
CA ARG A 101 -5.08 4.92 -7.06
C ARG A 101 -3.92 5.69 -6.46
N GLU A 102 -4.12 6.24 -5.27
CA GLU A 102 -3.08 6.77 -4.39
C GLU A 102 -3.30 6.30 -2.96
N ALA A 103 -2.31 5.63 -2.39
CA ALA A 103 -2.33 5.11 -1.03
C ALA A 103 -1.14 5.63 -0.23
N HIS A 104 -1.39 6.00 1.03
CA HIS A 104 -0.40 6.33 2.04
C HIS A 104 -0.52 5.35 3.20
N VAL A 105 0.58 4.73 3.58
CA VAL A 105 0.64 3.61 4.52
C VAL A 105 1.52 4.00 5.72
N ALA A 106 1.04 3.66 6.91
CA ALA A 106 1.79 3.88 8.14
C ALA A 106 3.09 3.06 8.16
N THR A 107 3.99 3.37 9.09
CA THR A 107 5.29 2.69 9.26
C THR A 107 5.17 1.21 9.59
N ASP A 108 3.99 0.72 9.97
CA ASP A 108 3.71 -0.70 10.17
C ASP A 108 3.59 -1.47 8.84
N GLY A 109 3.46 -0.77 7.71
CA GLY A 109 3.38 -1.33 6.35
C GLY A 109 2.05 -2.00 6.01
N VAL A 110 1.05 -1.88 6.88
CA VAL A 110 -0.26 -2.56 6.72
C VAL A 110 -1.45 -1.63 6.98
N THR A 111 -1.27 -0.58 7.78
CA THR A 111 -2.35 0.36 8.08
C THR A 111 -2.35 1.50 7.07
N TYR A 112 -3.39 1.57 6.25
CA TYR A 112 -3.61 2.70 5.34
C TYR A 112 -3.98 3.94 6.15
N GLN A 113 -3.18 5.00 6.03
CA GLN A 113 -3.52 6.33 6.52
C GLN A 113 -4.53 7.00 5.59
N SER A 114 -4.34 6.82 4.29
CA SER A 114 -5.32 7.17 3.26
C SER A 114 -5.22 6.22 2.06
N ASP A 115 -6.32 5.99 1.38
CA ASP A 115 -6.38 5.25 0.12
C ASP A 115 -7.50 5.84 -0.74
N VAL A 116 -7.14 6.40 -1.89
CA VAL A 116 -8.07 7.03 -2.82
C VAL A 116 -7.99 6.30 -4.14
N GLU A 117 -9.14 5.87 -4.66
CA GLU A 117 -9.28 5.24 -5.97
C GLU A 117 -10.14 6.11 -6.86
N PHE A 118 -9.84 6.09 -8.16
CA PHE A 118 -10.46 6.89 -9.20
C PHE A 118 -10.93 5.99 -10.33
N PHE A 119 -11.91 6.46 -11.09
CA PHE A 119 -12.27 5.90 -12.38
C PHE A 119 -11.23 6.29 -13.45
N ASP A 120 -11.31 5.65 -14.62
CA ASP A 120 -10.36 5.89 -15.72
C ASP A 120 -10.39 7.34 -16.25
N ASP A 121 -11.51 8.05 -16.08
CA ASP A 121 -11.65 9.47 -16.43
C ASP A 121 -11.07 10.43 -15.35
N GLY A 122 -10.53 9.88 -14.26
CA GLY A 122 -9.97 10.63 -13.14
C GLY A 122 -10.99 11.11 -12.10
N THR A 123 -12.28 10.77 -12.25
CA THR A 123 -13.27 11.07 -11.21
C THR A 123 -13.07 10.16 -10.00
N LYS A 124 -13.28 10.70 -8.79
CA LYS A 124 -13.05 9.95 -7.55
C LYS A 124 -14.11 8.86 -7.40
N TRP A 125 -13.68 7.62 -7.17
CA TRP A 125 -14.56 6.47 -6.93
C TRP A 125 -14.72 6.17 -5.44
N LYS A 126 -13.60 6.11 -4.72
CA LYS A 126 -13.56 5.66 -3.32
C LYS A 126 -12.46 6.38 -2.56
N GLU A 127 -12.71 6.67 -1.30
CA GLU A 127 -11.74 7.27 -0.38
C GLU A 127 -11.84 6.57 0.97
N THR A 128 -10.70 6.13 1.50
CA THR A 128 -10.58 5.60 2.87
C THR A 128 -9.58 6.46 3.62
N VAL A 129 -9.89 6.87 4.84
CA VAL A 129 -9.01 7.69 5.69
C VAL A 129 -8.99 7.12 7.10
N LEU A 130 -7.80 7.03 7.69
CA LEU A 130 -7.60 6.70 9.10
C LEU A 130 -7.89 7.94 9.95
N VAL A 131 -8.90 7.85 10.80
CA VAL A 131 -9.32 8.94 11.71
C VAL A 131 -8.62 8.81 13.06
N SER A 132 -8.46 7.59 13.54
CA SER A 132 -7.69 7.22 14.74
C SER A 132 -7.10 5.82 14.56
N GLU A 133 -6.24 5.37 15.48
CA GLU A 133 -5.61 4.04 15.42
C GLU A 133 -6.62 2.88 15.26
N ASP A 134 -7.83 3.08 15.77
CA ASP A 134 -8.92 2.12 15.80
C ASP A 134 -10.11 2.53 14.92
N ARG A 135 -10.05 3.63 14.13
CA ARG A 135 -11.18 4.09 13.32
C ARG A 135 -10.78 4.55 11.93
N THR A 136 -11.53 4.10 10.94
CA THR A 136 -11.43 4.58 9.55
C THR A 136 -12.79 5.06 9.06
N GLU A 137 -12.76 6.07 8.19
CA GLU A 137 -13.90 6.48 7.40
C GLU A 137 -13.70 6.03 5.95
N ARG A 138 -14.75 5.51 5.32
CA ARG A 138 -14.75 5.13 3.91
C ARG A 138 -15.92 5.78 3.19
N ARG A 139 -15.62 6.54 2.15
CA ARG A 139 -16.58 7.17 1.25
C ARG A 139 -16.53 6.55 -0.13
N VAL A 140 -17.69 6.38 -0.73
CA VAL A 140 -17.87 5.87 -2.10
C VAL A 140 -18.73 6.87 -2.87
N PHE A 141 -18.40 7.09 -4.14
CA PHE A 141 -19.01 8.13 -4.96
C PHE A 141 -19.65 7.53 -6.22
N TYR A 142 -20.69 8.19 -6.72
CA TYR A 142 -21.32 7.86 -7.99
C TYR A 142 -20.39 8.19 -9.17
N PRO A 143 -20.23 7.29 -10.17
CA PRO A 143 -19.30 7.51 -11.26
C PRO A 143 -19.58 8.75 -12.12
N LEU A 144 -20.86 9.03 -12.40
CA LEU A 144 -21.22 10.08 -13.37
C LEU A 144 -21.31 11.47 -12.74
N SER A 145 -21.83 11.57 -11.52
CA SER A 145 -22.04 12.85 -10.84
C SER A 145 -20.94 13.20 -9.83
N GLY A 146 -20.15 12.22 -9.38
CA GLY A 146 -19.24 12.39 -8.25
C GLY A 146 -19.95 12.63 -6.91
N ALA A 147 -21.29 12.49 -6.87
CA ALA A 147 -22.06 12.63 -5.64
C ALA A 147 -21.72 11.52 -4.65
N LEU A 148 -21.79 11.81 -3.35
CA LEU A 148 -21.55 10.82 -2.31
C LEU A 148 -22.63 9.73 -2.35
N GLN A 149 -22.22 8.48 -2.59
CA GLN A 149 -23.09 7.31 -2.61
C GLN A 149 -23.19 6.65 -1.23
N SER A 150 -22.05 6.46 -0.56
CA SER A 150 -22.03 5.93 0.80
C SER A 150 -20.96 6.57 1.65
N ASP A 151 -21.25 6.75 2.94
CA ASP A 151 -20.31 7.16 3.98
C ASP A 151 -20.33 6.13 5.11
N GLN A 152 -19.17 5.58 5.42
CA GLN A 152 -19.04 4.42 6.31
C GLN A 152 -18.04 4.70 7.41
N LYS A 153 -18.40 4.35 8.64
CA LYS A 153 -17.50 4.35 9.79
C LYS A 153 -17.12 2.93 10.13
N LEU A 154 -15.83 2.63 10.14
CA LEU A 154 -15.30 1.34 10.52
C LEU A 154 -14.49 1.48 11.80
N SER A 155 -14.61 0.49 12.69
CA SER A 155 -13.82 0.41 13.91
C SER A 155 -13.01 -0.88 13.93
N LYS A 156 -11.79 -0.82 14.44
CA LYS A 156 -10.91 -1.97 14.62
C LYS A 156 -11.38 -2.75 15.84
N MET A 157 -11.90 -3.95 15.61
CA MET A 157 -12.31 -4.89 16.64
C MET A 157 -11.35 -6.10 16.65
N ARG A 158 -11.53 -7.02 17.59
CA ARG A 158 -10.70 -8.24 17.71
C ARG A 158 -10.63 -9.06 16.41
N VAL A 159 -11.70 -9.03 15.61
CA VAL A 159 -11.81 -9.78 14.36
C VAL A 159 -11.32 -9.01 13.12
N GLY A 160 -10.84 -7.77 13.30
CA GLY A 160 -10.43 -6.87 12.23
C GLY A 160 -11.29 -5.61 12.15
N TRP A 161 -11.24 -4.93 11.02
CA TRP A 161 -12.06 -3.75 10.76
C TRP A 161 -13.53 -4.13 10.55
N VAL A 162 -14.41 -3.58 11.37
CA VAL A 162 -15.84 -3.84 11.35
C VAL A 162 -16.59 -2.55 11.05
N LYS A 163 -17.54 -2.61 10.11
CA LYS A 163 -18.44 -1.50 9.81
C LYS A 163 -19.38 -1.26 10.99
N THR A 164 -19.34 -0.07 11.54
CA THR A 164 -20.15 0.35 12.71
C THR A 164 -21.33 1.23 12.31
N GLU A 165 -21.18 2.02 11.24
CA GLU A 165 -22.22 2.85 10.67
C GLU A 165 -22.04 2.90 9.15
N GLU A 166 -23.13 2.95 8.41
CA GLU A 166 -23.12 3.28 6.98
C GLU A 166 -24.36 4.07 6.61
N LYS A 167 -24.15 5.20 5.97
CA LYS A 167 -25.19 6.00 5.34
C LYS A 167 -25.12 5.79 3.85
N ILE A 168 -26.25 5.51 3.22
CA ILE A 168 -26.39 5.41 1.77
C ILE A 168 -27.26 6.57 1.32
N PHE A 169 -26.83 7.24 0.26
CA PHE A 169 -27.51 8.40 -0.30
C PHE A 169 -27.95 8.11 -1.72
N SER A 170 -29.02 8.76 -2.17
CA SER A 170 -29.35 8.86 -3.58
C SER A 170 -28.39 9.83 -4.27
N GLU A 171 -28.41 9.84 -5.60
CA GLU A 171 -27.59 10.78 -6.39
C GLU A 171 -27.98 12.25 -6.16
N ALA A 172 -29.21 12.51 -5.71
CA ALA A 172 -29.66 13.84 -5.28
C ALA A 172 -29.18 14.23 -3.86
N GLY A 173 -28.43 13.35 -3.17
CA GLY A 173 -27.92 13.56 -1.82
C GLY A 173 -28.92 13.27 -0.69
N LEU A 174 -30.07 12.65 -1.00
CA LEU A 174 -31.05 12.26 0.01
C LEU A 174 -30.60 10.98 0.71
N LEU A 175 -30.64 10.93 2.04
CA LEU A 175 -30.37 9.70 2.79
C LEU A 175 -31.45 8.67 2.46
N THR A 176 -31.06 7.49 1.98
CA THR A 176 -31.97 6.39 1.63
C THR A 176 -31.89 5.24 2.61
N SER A 177 -30.72 5.03 3.23
CA SER A 177 -30.51 3.98 4.21
C SER A 177 -29.47 4.35 5.27
N LEU A 178 -29.71 3.92 6.51
CA LEU A 178 -28.76 4.02 7.62
C LEU A 178 -28.62 2.65 8.28
N PHE A 179 -27.41 2.09 8.19
CA PHE A 179 -26.97 0.94 8.96
C PHE A 179 -26.26 1.37 10.24
N THR A 180 -26.49 0.66 11.34
CA THR A 180 -25.80 0.84 12.62
C THR A 180 -25.55 -0.50 13.29
N LEU A 181 -24.32 -0.75 13.74
CA LEU A 181 -23.96 -1.83 14.64
C LEU A 181 -24.14 -1.37 16.08
N LEU A 182 -24.91 -2.11 16.88
CA LEU A 182 -25.15 -1.83 18.28
C LEU A 182 -24.08 -2.49 19.16
N GLU A 183 -23.99 -2.05 20.42
CA GLU A 183 -22.98 -2.54 21.38
C GLU A 183 -23.14 -4.03 21.71
N ASP A 184 -24.36 -4.56 21.65
CA ASP A 184 -24.64 -5.99 21.83
C ASP A 184 -24.28 -6.85 20.60
N GLY A 185 -23.77 -6.22 19.53
CA GLY A 185 -23.42 -6.87 18.27
C GLY A 185 -24.60 -7.06 17.32
N SER A 186 -25.83 -6.74 17.73
CA SER A 186 -26.97 -6.67 16.83
C SER A 186 -26.81 -5.51 15.86
N ARG A 187 -27.54 -5.55 14.74
CA ARG A 187 -27.46 -4.49 13.72
C ARG A 187 -28.84 -4.01 13.32
N VAL A 188 -28.95 -2.71 13.09
CA VAL A 188 -30.20 -2.05 12.67
C VAL A 188 -29.96 -1.36 11.33
N THR A 189 -30.87 -1.55 10.40
CA THR A 189 -30.94 -0.81 9.14
C THR A 189 -32.27 -0.06 9.09
N LYS A 190 -32.22 1.24 8.83
CA LYS A 190 -33.39 2.09 8.62
C LYS A 190 -33.44 2.51 7.16
N ALA A 191 -34.59 2.37 6.51
CA ALA A 191 -34.84 2.95 5.19
C ALA A 191 -35.60 4.27 5.33
N PHE A 192 -35.37 5.19 4.40
CA PHE A 192 -35.96 6.53 4.41
C PHE A 192 -36.65 6.84 3.08
N ASP A 193 -37.73 7.61 3.14
CA ASP A 193 -38.36 8.21 1.96
C ASP A 193 -37.67 9.52 1.53
N GLU A 194 -38.14 10.11 0.43
CA GLU A 194 -37.61 11.36 -0.13
C GLU A 194 -37.78 12.57 0.81
N THR A 195 -38.67 12.48 1.81
CA THR A 195 -38.89 13.52 2.83
C THR A 195 -38.01 13.33 4.06
N GLY A 196 -37.23 12.25 4.12
CA GLY A 196 -36.38 11.88 5.23
C GLY A 196 -37.12 11.17 6.37
N LYS A 197 -38.36 10.71 6.16
CA LYS A 197 -39.07 9.88 7.14
C LYS A 197 -38.66 8.42 7.03
N VAL A 198 -38.58 7.73 8.18
CA VAL A 198 -38.27 6.30 8.22
C VAL A 198 -39.46 5.51 7.68
N THR A 199 -39.24 4.64 6.70
CA THR A 199 -40.27 3.78 6.09
C THR A 199 -40.17 2.33 6.54
N SER A 200 -38.97 1.87 6.90
CA SER A 200 -38.80 0.55 7.50
C SER A 200 -37.59 0.49 8.44
N ILE A 201 -37.66 -0.45 9.38
CA ILE A 201 -36.57 -0.77 10.31
C ILE A 201 -36.36 -2.28 10.28
N VAL A 202 -35.16 -2.71 9.89
CA VAL A 202 -34.73 -4.10 9.92
C VAL A 202 -33.71 -4.26 11.04
N THR A 203 -34.00 -5.11 12.02
CA THR A 203 -33.07 -5.44 13.11
C THR A 203 -32.65 -6.89 12.99
N TRP A 204 -31.34 -7.16 12.99
CA TRP A 204 -30.78 -8.50 13.06
C TRP A 204 -30.13 -8.75 14.41
N ASP A 205 -30.25 -9.98 14.91
CA ASP A 205 -29.52 -10.38 16.12
C ASP A 205 -28.00 -10.41 15.90
N GLN A 206 -27.25 -10.54 16.99
CA GLN A 206 -25.78 -10.55 17.00
C GLN A 206 -25.12 -11.67 16.19
N TYR A 207 -25.89 -12.71 15.83
CA TYR A 207 -25.43 -13.85 15.04
C TYR A 207 -25.89 -13.80 13.59
N SER A 208 -26.62 -12.74 13.21
CA SER A 208 -27.29 -12.63 11.91
C SER A 208 -28.19 -13.83 11.58
N SER A 209 -28.72 -14.49 12.60
CA SER A 209 -29.50 -15.73 12.48
C SER A 209 -31.00 -15.47 12.44
N ARG A 210 -31.42 -14.34 13.02
CA ARG A 210 -32.82 -13.89 13.06
C ARG A 210 -32.88 -12.41 12.73
N TYR A 211 -33.98 -12.01 12.11
CA TYR A 211 -34.29 -10.62 11.89
C TYR A 211 -35.75 -10.32 12.20
N LYS A 212 -36.00 -9.06 12.53
CA LYS A 212 -37.32 -8.44 12.65
C LYS A 212 -37.37 -7.27 11.69
N GLU A 213 -38.47 -7.14 10.96
CA GLU A 213 -38.74 -6.01 10.08
C GLU A 213 -40.03 -5.33 10.53
N ASP A 214 -39.95 -4.02 10.72
CA ASP A 214 -41.08 -3.14 11.02
C ASP A 214 -41.26 -2.16 9.87
N TRP A 215 -42.45 -2.14 9.27
CA TRP A 215 -42.82 -1.19 8.22
C TRP A 215 -43.63 -0.05 8.84
N LEU A 216 -43.22 1.18 8.54
CA LEU A 216 -43.85 2.41 9.04
C LEU A 216 -44.63 3.03 7.87
N TYR A 217 -45.96 2.91 7.94
CA TYR A 217 -46.82 3.49 6.91
C TYR A 217 -46.93 5.01 7.11
N PRO A 218 -47.20 5.78 6.02
CA PRO A 218 -47.25 7.24 6.09
C PRO A 218 -48.28 7.83 7.07
N ASP A 219 -49.25 7.02 7.51
CA ASP A 219 -50.38 7.37 8.36
C ASP A 219 -50.19 7.07 9.85
N GLY A 220 -49.14 6.33 10.24
CA GLY A 220 -48.83 6.00 11.65
C GLY A 220 -49.27 4.61 12.06
#